data_AF-A0A2X1NE36-F1
#
_entry.id   AF-A0A2X1NE36-F1
#
_cell.length_a   1.000
_cell.length_b   1.000
_cell.length_c   1.000
_cell.angle_alpha   90.00
_cell.angle_beta   90.00
_cell.angle_gamma   90.00
#
_symmetry.space_group_name_H-M   'P 1'
#
loop_
_entity.id
_entity.type
_entity.pdbx_description
1 polymer ?
#
loop_
_entity_poly.entity_id
_entity_poly.type
_entity_poly.pdbx_seq_one_letter_code
_entity_poly.pdbx_strand_id
1 'polypeptide(L)'
;MSEITSAPAVMAALVSALVTVLLFFIKGVCTPLWNKYFIVYKIKVEHSYEQKKKIKEAISKYKMPLLDSAESLNHRLWNFSGNCTKGWHNFKNNESIGDKYYLQTFCYRFFSILCLVYKVRKRVDIFRCNTFRKERSLFCEVY
;
A
#
# COMPACT_ATOMS: atom_id res chain seq x y z
N MET A 1 28.85 60.22 20.76
CA MET A 1 28.48 58.78 20.70
C MET A 1 28.40 58.24 19.29
N SER A 2 28.03 59.04 18.28
CA SER A 2 27.97 58.65 16.86
C SER A 2 29.33 58.44 16.17
N GLU A 3 30.39 59.12 16.60
CA GLU A 3 31.74 59.00 15.98
C GLU A 3 32.45 57.68 16.32
N ILE A 4 32.16 57.08 17.47
CA ILE A 4 32.77 55.79 17.88
C ILE A 4 32.12 54.63 17.11
N THR A 5 30.84 54.77 16.73
CA THR A 5 30.09 53.76 15.97
C THR A 5 30.36 53.79 14.46
N SER A 6 30.91 54.89 13.93
CA SER A 6 31.26 55.02 12.50
C SER A 6 32.63 54.45 12.13
N ALA A 7 33.44 54.05 13.12
CA ALA A 7 34.72 53.41 12.85
C ALA A 7 34.49 52.05 12.16
N PRO A 8 35.09 51.78 11.00
CA PRO A 8 34.83 50.56 10.23
C PRO A 8 35.14 49.28 11.02
N ALA A 9 36.08 49.33 11.97
CA ALA A 9 36.39 48.23 12.87
C ALA A 9 35.24 47.91 13.85
N VAL A 10 34.53 48.92 14.36
CA VAL A 10 33.42 48.75 15.32
C VAL A 10 32.19 48.19 14.60
N MET A 11 31.92 48.66 13.38
CA MET A 11 30.87 48.06 12.53
C MET A 11 31.16 46.61 12.16
N ALA A 12 32.42 46.28 11.81
CA ALA A 12 32.81 44.91 11.51
C ALA A 12 32.65 43.98 12.72
N ALA A 13 33.00 44.44 13.92
CA ALA A 13 32.84 43.68 15.16
C ALA A 13 31.37 43.45 15.53
N LEU A 14 30.49 44.44 15.32
CA LEU A 14 29.05 44.30 15.55
C LEU A 14 28.42 43.29 14.58
N VAL A 15 28.79 43.34 13.30
CA VAL A 15 28.29 42.39 12.29
C VAL A 15 28.78 40.97 12.62
N SER A 16 30.04 40.79 13.00
CA SER A 16 30.57 39.45 13.34
C SER A 16 29.93 38.85 14.59
N ALA A 17 29.70 39.66 15.62
CA ALA A 17 28.99 39.26 16.83
C ALA A 17 27.54 38.85 16.52
N LEU A 18 26.83 39.66 15.71
CA LEU A 18 25.46 39.36 15.29
C LEU A 18 25.38 38.04 14.50
N VAL A 19 26.27 37.85 13.53
CA VAL A 19 26.33 36.63 12.71
C VAL A 19 26.61 35.40 13.57
N THR A 20 27.48 35.52 14.58
CA THR A 20 27.80 34.41 15.49
C THR A 20 26.61 34.03 16.36
N VAL A 21 25.88 35.03 16.89
CA VAL A 21 24.63 34.80 17.65
C VAL A 21 23.59 34.12 16.76
N LEU A 22 23.37 34.63 15.54
CA LEU A 22 22.44 34.03 14.58
C LEU A 22 22.80 32.59 14.22
N LEU A 23 24.08 32.31 13.95
CA LEU A 23 24.55 30.96 13.67
C LEU A 23 24.33 30.02 14.85
N PHE A 24 24.50 30.52 16.08
CA PHE A 24 24.24 29.73 17.28
C PHE A 24 22.76 29.37 17.43
N PHE A 25 21.85 30.32 17.17
CA PHE A 25 20.41 30.05 17.16
C PHE A 25 19.99 29.10 16.03
N ILE A 26 20.50 29.29 14.82
CA ILE A 26 20.19 28.43 13.67
C ILE A 26 20.70 27.01 13.91
N LYS A 27 21.96 26.84 14.33
CA LYS A 27 22.53 25.51 14.61
C LYS A 27 21.93 24.87 15.86
N GLY A 28 21.67 25.65 16.89
CA GLY A 28 21.18 25.17 18.18
C GLY A 28 19.72 24.74 18.16
N VAL A 29 18.86 25.47 17.42
CA VAL A 29 17.41 25.23 17.44
C VAL A 29 16.91 24.71 16.09
N CYS A 30 17.24 25.38 14.98
CA CYS A 30 16.69 25.01 13.68
C CYS A 30 17.23 23.67 13.18
N THR A 31 18.54 23.42 13.30
CA THR A 31 19.16 22.17 12.81
C THR A 31 18.59 20.90 13.47
N PRO A 32 18.50 20.76 14.80
CA PRO A 32 17.97 19.52 15.41
C PRO A 32 16.49 19.31 15.10
N LEU A 33 15.67 20.38 15.07
CA LEU A 33 14.26 20.29 14.70
C LEU A 33 14.09 19.87 13.24
N TRP A 34 14.85 20.47 12.33
CA TRP A 34 14.81 20.14 10.91
C TRP A 34 15.27 18.71 10.65
N ASN A 35 16.33 18.27 11.32
CA ASN A 35 16.83 16.90 11.19
C ASN A 35 15.78 15.88 11.67
N LYS A 36 15.15 16.10 12.83
CA LYS A 36 14.09 15.22 13.34
C LYS A 36 12.91 15.17 12.36
N TYR A 37 12.46 16.34 11.88
CA TYR A 37 11.38 16.43 10.90
C TYR A 37 11.73 15.69 9.60
N PHE A 38 12.92 15.92 9.05
CA PHE A 38 13.35 15.31 7.80
C PHE A 38 13.47 13.79 7.90
N ILE A 39 13.98 13.28 9.01
CA ILE A 39 14.06 11.82 9.26
C ILE A 39 12.65 11.21 9.30
N VAL A 40 11.73 11.80 10.07
CA VAL A 40 10.34 11.32 10.15
C VAL A 40 9.66 11.38 8.79
N TYR A 41 9.84 12.47 8.05
CA TYR A 41 9.32 12.63 6.71
C TYR A 41 9.85 11.55 5.76
N LYS A 42 11.17 11.33 5.73
CA LYS A 42 11.80 10.31 4.88
C LYS A 42 11.27 8.91 5.21
N ILE A 43 11.15 8.56 6.49
CA ILE A 43 10.60 7.27 6.94
C ILE A 43 9.14 7.12 6.47
N LYS A 44 8.33 8.17 6.59
CA LYS A 44 6.93 8.15 6.17
C LYS A 44 6.78 7.94 4.66
N VAL A 45 7.57 8.67 3.87
CA VAL A 45 7.56 8.57 2.40
C VAL A 45 8.00 7.17 1.97
N GLU A 46 9.14 6.70 2.46
CA GLU A 46 9.70 5.38 2.15
C GLU A 46 8.70 4.27 2.49
N HIS A 47 8.11 4.34 3.70
CA HIS A 47 7.11 3.38 4.13
C HIS A 47 5.87 3.39 3.21
N SER A 48 5.35 4.57 2.88
CA SER A 48 4.19 4.68 1.98
C SER A 48 4.45 4.12 0.59
N TYR A 49 5.67 4.34 0.07
CA TYR A 49 6.11 3.82 -1.21
C TYR A 49 6.22 2.29 -1.18
N GLU A 50 6.86 1.74 -0.16
CA GLU A 50 6.99 0.29 0.04
C GLU A 50 5.64 -0.42 0.18
N GLN A 51 4.66 0.18 0.88
CA GLN A 51 3.31 -0.40 0.96
C GLN A 51 2.60 -0.39 -0.41
N LYS A 52 2.67 0.71 -1.15
CA LYS A 52 2.09 0.80 -2.50
C LYS A 52 2.71 -0.23 -3.44
N LYS A 53 4.04 -0.40 -3.37
CA LYS A 53 4.79 -1.40 -4.14
C LYS A 53 4.33 -2.81 -3.81
N LYS A 54 4.25 -3.18 -2.54
CA LYS A 54 3.78 -4.51 -2.09
C LYS A 54 2.36 -4.83 -2.54
N ILE A 55 1.46 -3.84 -2.51
CA ILE A 55 0.10 -3.99 -3.02
C ILE A 55 0.12 -4.24 -4.54
N LYS A 56 0.91 -3.46 -5.29
CA LYS A 56 1.05 -3.62 -6.75
C LYS A 56 1.63 -4.99 -7.11
N GLU A 57 2.65 -5.44 -6.40
CA GLU A 57 3.26 -6.76 -6.57
C GLU A 57 2.27 -7.89 -6.26
N ALA A 58 1.51 -7.78 -5.17
CA ALA A 58 0.48 -8.76 -4.82
C ALA A 58 -0.59 -8.84 -5.91
N ILE A 59 -1.09 -7.71 -6.41
CA ILE A 59 -2.08 -7.69 -7.50
C ILE A 59 -1.46 -8.30 -8.78
N SER A 60 -0.24 -7.90 -9.13
CA SER A 60 0.45 -8.39 -10.34
C SER A 60 0.65 -9.90 -10.31
N LYS A 61 1.00 -10.46 -9.14
CA LYS A 61 1.20 -11.91 -8.95
C LYS A 61 -0.06 -12.73 -9.25
N TYR A 62 -1.24 -12.20 -8.93
CA TYR A 62 -2.51 -12.90 -9.11
C TYR A 62 -3.29 -12.48 -10.36
N LYS A 63 -2.83 -11.46 -11.11
CA LYS A 63 -3.50 -10.97 -12.32
C LYS A 63 -3.69 -12.06 -13.36
N MET A 64 -2.62 -12.77 -13.74
CA MET A 64 -2.70 -13.81 -14.77
C MET A 64 -3.58 -14.98 -14.32
N PRO A 65 -3.36 -15.60 -13.15
CA PRO A 65 -4.24 -16.69 -12.69
C PRO A 65 -5.71 -16.29 -12.56
N LEU A 66 -6.01 -15.02 -12.27
CA LEU A 66 -7.38 -14.51 -12.18
C LEU A 66 -8.02 -14.40 -13.55
N LEU A 67 -7.29 -13.86 -14.53
CA LEU A 67 -7.74 -13.79 -15.92
C LEU A 67 -7.96 -15.20 -16.50
N ASP A 68 -6.99 -16.10 -16.32
CA ASP A 68 -7.08 -17.47 -16.82
C ASP A 68 -8.26 -18.23 -16.20
N SER A 69 -8.47 -18.06 -14.89
CA SER A 69 -9.61 -18.67 -14.19
C SER A 69 -10.95 -18.08 -14.66
N ALA A 70 -10.99 -16.75 -14.88
CA ALA A 70 -12.17 -16.05 -15.40
C ALA A 70 -12.52 -16.49 -16.82
N GLU A 71 -11.54 -16.63 -17.70
CA GLU A 71 -11.71 -17.15 -19.05
C GLU A 71 -12.22 -18.59 -19.04
N SER A 72 -11.62 -19.45 -18.20
CA SER A 72 -12.06 -20.84 -18.02
C SER A 72 -13.52 -20.97 -17.57
N LEU A 73 -13.96 -20.09 -16.65
CA LEU A 73 -15.36 -20.01 -16.24
C LEU A 73 -16.24 -19.43 -17.37
N ASN A 74 -15.78 -18.39 -18.07
CA ASN A 74 -16.52 -17.78 -19.16
C ASN A 74 -16.85 -18.79 -20.27
N HIS A 75 -15.88 -19.60 -20.68
CA HIS A 75 -16.13 -20.71 -21.62
C HIS A 75 -17.17 -21.70 -21.10
N ARG A 76 -17.15 -21.99 -19.80
CA ARG A 76 -18.13 -22.88 -19.18
C ARG A 76 -19.53 -22.25 -19.13
N LEU A 77 -19.63 -20.94 -18.89
CA LEU A 77 -20.87 -20.18 -18.91
C LEU A 77 -21.46 -20.08 -20.32
N TRP A 78 -20.64 -19.86 -21.34
CA TRP A 78 -21.09 -19.92 -22.74
C TRP A 78 -21.63 -21.30 -23.11
N ASN A 79 -20.91 -22.37 -22.74
CA ASN A 79 -21.42 -23.71 -22.96
C ASN A 79 -22.73 -23.97 -22.22
N PHE A 80 -22.87 -23.45 -21.00
CA PHE A 80 -24.10 -23.53 -20.22
C PHE A 80 -25.25 -22.79 -20.91
N SER A 81 -25.01 -21.58 -21.41
CA SER A 81 -26.01 -20.78 -22.12
C SER A 81 -26.57 -21.51 -23.36
N GLY A 82 -25.70 -22.14 -24.16
CA GLY A 82 -26.13 -22.86 -25.37
C GLY A 82 -26.73 -24.24 -25.10
N ASN A 83 -26.44 -24.85 -23.95
CA ASN A 83 -26.86 -26.23 -23.64
C ASN A 83 -27.73 -26.33 -22.38
N CYS A 84 -28.33 -25.23 -21.93
CA CYS A 84 -29.10 -25.18 -20.69
C CYS A 84 -30.24 -26.22 -20.68
N THR A 85 -30.91 -26.40 -21.83
CA THR A 85 -31.99 -27.37 -22.03
C THR A 85 -31.58 -28.82 -21.83
N LYS A 86 -30.29 -29.15 -21.93
CA LYS A 86 -29.77 -30.52 -21.73
C LYS A 86 -29.75 -30.95 -20.25
N GLY A 87 -29.97 -30.02 -19.32
CA GLY A 87 -30.13 -30.34 -17.90
C GLY A 87 -28.88 -30.92 -17.21
N TRP A 88 -27.69 -30.77 -17.81
CA TRP A 88 -26.43 -31.29 -17.25
C TRP A 88 -26.03 -30.70 -15.90
N HIS A 89 -26.67 -29.60 -15.51
CA HIS A 89 -26.51 -28.91 -14.24
C HIS A 89 -27.54 -29.34 -13.18
N ASN A 90 -28.62 -29.99 -13.58
CA ASN A 90 -29.67 -30.42 -12.66
C ASN A 90 -29.16 -31.57 -11.81
N PHE A 91 -29.50 -31.59 -10.52
CA PHE A 91 -29.23 -32.71 -9.63
C PHE A 91 -30.55 -33.37 -9.27
N LYS A 92 -30.63 -34.71 -9.37
CA LYS A 92 -31.81 -35.51 -8.98
C LYS A 92 -31.42 -36.37 -7.78
N ASN A 93 -32.36 -36.56 -6.84
CA ASN A 93 -32.09 -37.24 -5.57
C ASN A 93 -31.58 -38.70 -5.70
N ASN A 94 -31.77 -39.35 -6.85
CA ASN A 94 -31.33 -40.73 -7.09
C ASN A 94 -29.98 -40.83 -7.82
N GLU A 95 -29.31 -39.71 -8.11
CA GLU A 95 -28.07 -39.68 -8.86
C GLU A 95 -26.90 -39.32 -7.93
N SER A 96 -25.78 -40.03 -8.04
CA SER A 96 -24.56 -39.67 -7.31
C SER A 96 -23.98 -38.38 -7.90
N ILE A 97 -23.52 -37.48 -7.03
CA ILE A 97 -22.80 -36.27 -7.47
C ILE A 97 -21.51 -36.64 -8.22
N GLY A 98 -20.93 -37.81 -7.91
CA GLY A 98 -19.74 -38.38 -8.53
C GLY A 98 -19.85 -38.49 -10.05
N ASP A 99 -21.04 -38.81 -10.54
CA ASP A 99 -21.30 -39.09 -11.96
C ASP A 99 -21.58 -37.81 -12.77
N LYS A 100 -21.75 -36.67 -12.08
CA LYS A 100 -22.07 -35.37 -12.71
C LYS A 100 -20.81 -34.56 -13.01
N TYR A 101 -20.00 -35.06 -13.94
CA TYR A 101 -18.78 -34.37 -14.38
C TYR A 101 -19.01 -32.89 -14.74
N TYR A 102 -20.10 -32.59 -15.45
CA TYR A 102 -20.43 -31.23 -15.86
C TYR A 102 -20.64 -30.29 -14.67
N LEU A 103 -21.48 -30.72 -13.71
CA LEU A 103 -21.79 -29.93 -12.52
C LEU A 103 -20.57 -29.76 -11.62
N GLN A 104 -19.81 -30.83 -11.38
CA GLN A 104 -18.59 -30.78 -10.57
C GLN A 104 -17.57 -29.77 -11.12
N THR A 105 -17.27 -29.86 -12.41
CA THR A 105 -16.30 -28.97 -13.05
C THR A 105 -16.80 -27.54 -13.16
N PHE A 106 -18.11 -27.33 -13.30
CA PHE A 106 -18.74 -26.01 -13.23
C PHE A 106 -18.50 -25.38 -11.85
N CYS A 107 -18.85 -26.11 -10.77
CA CYS A 107 -18.64 -25.67 -9.40
C CYS A 107 -17.15 -25.42 -9.11
N TYR A 108 -16.25 -26.31 -9.54
CA TYR A 108 -14.82 -26.15 -9.36
C TYR A 108 -14.30 -24.84 -9.99
N ARG A 109 -14.67 -24.55 -11.24
CA ARG A 109 -14.23 -23.31 -11.92
C ARG A 109 -14.77 -22.07 -11.23
N PHE A 110 -16.01 -22.13 -10.75
CA PHE A 110 -16.62 -21.05 -9.97
C PHE A 110 -15.89 -20.81 -8.64
N PHE A 111 -15.66 -21.87 -7.86
CA PHE A 111 -14.92 -21.78 -6.60
C PHE A 111 -13.45 -21.39 -6.78
N SER A 112 -12.82 -21.78 -7.89
CA SER A 112 -11.44 -21.41 -8.21
C SER A 112 -11.27 -19.89 -8.26
N ILE A 113 -12.16 -19.19 -9.00
CA ILE A 113 -12.15 -17.72 -9.05
C ILE A 113 -12.40 -17.12 -7.68
N LEU A 114 -13.43 -17.58 -6.96
CA LEU A 114 -13.75 -17.05 -5.63
C LEU A 114 -12.58 -17.20 -4.66
N CYS A 115 -11.92 -18.35 -4.66
CA CYS A 115 -10.75 -18.62 -3.84
C CYS A 115 -9.60 -17.66 -4.18
N LEU A 116 -9.39 -17.38 -5.47
CA LEU A 116 -8.34 -16.48 -5.91
C LEU A 116 -8.64 -15.02 -5.53
N VAL A 117 -9.87 -14.56 -5.73
CA VAL A 117 -10.34 -13.23 -5.29
C VAL A 117 -10.16 -13.08 -3.78
N TYR A 118 -10.54 -14.09 -3.00
CA TYR A 118 -10.36 -14.10 -1.55
C TYR A 118 -8.88 -14.02 -1.15
N LYS A 119 -8.00 -14.78 -1.82
CA LYS A 119 -6.54 -14.73 -1.58
C LYS A 119 -5.96 -13.35 -1.86
N VAL A 120 -6.35 -12.71 -2.96
CA VAL A 120 -5.91 -11.34 -3.31
C VAL A 120 -6.39 -10.35 -2.25
N ARG A 121 -7.69 -10.38 -1.92
CA ARG A 121 -8.29 -9.50 -0.92
C ARG A 121 -7.58 -9.60 0.42
N LYS A 122 -7.38 -10.83 0.92
CA LYS A 122 -6.68 -11.08 2.19
C LYS A 122 -5.26 -10.51 2.20
N ARG A 123 -4.51 -10.60 1.10
CA ARG A 123 -3.16 -10.00 0.99
C ARG A 123 -3.22 -8.48 1.06
N VAL A 124 -4.13 -7.86 0.33
CA VAL A 124 -4.30 -6.40 0.31
C VAL A 124 -4.72 -5.87 1.69
N ASP A 125 -5.64 -6.55 2.37
CA ASP A 125 -6.10 -6.18 3.70
C ASP A 125 -4.98 -6.22 4.75
N ILE A 126 -4.06 -7.19 4.66
CA ILE A 126 -2.88 -7.26 5.53
C ILE A 126 -1.97 -6.05 5.35
N PHE A 127 -1.69 -5.62 4.12
CA PHE A 127 -0.86 -4.43 3.87
C PHE A 127 -1.52 -3.15 4.36
N ARG A 128 -2.84 -3.05 4.20
CA ARG A 128 -3.63 -1.93 4.75
C ARG A 128 -3.55 -1.90 6.28
N CYS A 129 -3.70 -3.03 6.96
CA CYS A 129 -3.60 -3.13 8.41
C CYS A 129 -2.19 -2.76 8.93
N ASN A 130 -1.14 -3.19 8.24
CA ASN A 130 0.24 -2.82 8.57
C ASN A 130 0.48 -1.31 8.43
N THR A 131 -0.17 -0.67 7.46
CA THR A 131 -0.11 0.79 7.27
C THR A 131 -0.73 1.51 8.46
N PHE A 132 -1.94 1.13 8.87
CA PHE A 132 -2.60 1.70 10.06
C PHE A 132 -1.81 1.49 11.35
N ARG A 133 -1.14 0.34 11.52
CA ARG A 133 -0.31 0.06 12.69
C ARG A 133 0.90 1.00 12.78
N LYS A 134 1.58 1.26 11.65
CA LYS A 134 2.76 2.14 11.60
C LYS A 134 2.39 3.62 11.85
N GLU A 135 1.25 4.06 11.33
CA GLU A 135 0.74 5.41 11.61
C GLU A 135 0.45 5.60 13.10
N ARG A 136 -0.12 4.58 13.75
CA ARG A 136 -0.38 4.61 15.20
C ARG A 136 0.91 4.64 16.04
N SER A 137 1.95 3.89 15.65
CA SER A 137 3.24 3.94 16.36
C SER A 137 3.97 5.28 16.21
N LEU A 138 3.89 5.90 15.02
CA LEU A 138 4.48 7.22 14.79
C LEU A 138 3.76 8.31 15.61
N PHE A 139 2.46 8.14 15.86
CA PHE A 139 1.71 9.06 16.72
C PHE A 139 2.14 8.97 18.19
N CYS A 140 2.52 7.80 18.69
CA CYS A 140 2.98 7.62 20.07
C CYS A 140 4.44 8.02 20.32
N GLU A 141 5.27 8.20 19.28
CA GLU A 141 6.68 8.66 19.43
C GLU A 141 6.83 10.18 19.30
N VAL A 142 5.77 10.87 18.87
CA VAL A 142 5.76 12.33 18.63
C VAL A 142 5.10 13.10 19.77
N TYR A 143 4.35 12.43 20.65
CA TYR A 143 3.77 12.96 21.90
C TYR A 143 4.39 12.27 23.10
#